data_AF-A0A9X0BKG6-F1
#
_entry.id   AF-A0A9X0BKG6-F1
#
_cell.length_a   1.000
_cell.length_b   1.000
_cell.length_c   1.000
_cell.angle_alpha   90.00
_cell.angle_beta   90.00
_cell.angle_gamma   90.00
#
_symmetry.space_group_name_H-M   'P 1'
#
loop_
_entity.id
_entity.type
_entity.pdbx_description
1 polymer ?
#
loop_
_entity_poly.entity_id
_entity_poly.type
_entity_poly.pdbx_seq_one_letter_code
_entity_poly.pdbx_strand_id
1 'polypeptide(L)'
;MTVTTSQSQAMAETTKRLLAQVANEGLVNVRLLPPPPQSQTWSCVLTTEGSNTTRRAQGDLSSFSTPLSRHHWRPNDFQLPVLLDGADHGVQQIDPGAVFEFFAPGFACDEPTKDAITREMRNSASMSSLYTSS
;
A
#
# COMPACT_ATOMS: atom_id res chain seq x y z
N MET A 1 18.15 -2.40 16.82
CA MET A 1 18.48 -2.81 15.44
C MET A 1 17.64 -4.04 15.13
N THR A 2 16.46 -3.86 14.55
CA THR A 2 15.61 -4.98 14.15
C THR A 2 16.13 -5.51 12.82
N VAL A 3 16.70 -6.71 12.84
CA VAL A 3 17.01 -7.47 11.64
C VAL A 3 15.66 -7.79 10.98
N THR A 4 15.16 -6.89 10.14
CA THR A 4 14.07 -7.22 9.24
C THR A 4 14.59 -8.29 8.30
N THR A 5 14.04 -9.49 8.40
CA THR A 5 14.38 -10.59 7.48
C THR A 5 14.24 -10.08 6.03
N SER A 6 15.09 -10.57 5.12
CA SER A 6 15.02 -10.24 3.69
C SER A 6 13.60 -10.40 3.12
N GLN A 7 12.84 -11.35 3.68
CA GLN A 7 11.44 -11.62 3.36
C GLN A 7 10.52 -10.46 3.77
N SER A 8 10.65 -9.92 4.98
CA SER A 8 9.88 -8.76 5.43
C SER A 8 10.17 -7.52 4.59
N GLN A 9 11.42 -7.34 4.14
CA GLN A 9 11.81 -6.25 3.25
C GLN A 9 11.21 -6.42 1.84
N ALA A 10 11.27 -7.63 1.28
CA ALA A 10 10.71 -7.92 -0.04
C ALA A 10 9.18 -7.76 -0.06
N MET A 11 8.49 -8.17 1.01
CA MET A 11 7.07 -7.89 1.22
C MET A 11 6.81 -6.40 1.26
N ALA A 12 7.59 -5.65 2.04
CA ALA A 12 7.44 -4.22 2.17
C ALA A 12 7.59 -3.49 0.82
N GLU A 13 8.65 -3.79 0.06
CA GLU A 13 8.87 -3.16 -1.25
C GLU A 13 7.82 -3.56 -2.29
N THR A 14 7.29 -4.78 -2.22
CA THR A 14 6.20 -5.22 -3.10
C THR A 14 4.89 -4.50 -2.75
N THR A 15 4.58 -4.33 -1.47
CA THR A 15 3.40 -3.60 -1.01
C THR A 15 3.46 -2.13 -1.39
N LYS A 16 4.61 -1.47 -1.23
CA LYS A 16 4.80 -0.08 -1.70
C LYS A 16 4.59 0.07 -3.20
N ARG A 17 5.10 -0.87 -4.00
CA ARG A 17 4.89 -0.91 -5.45
C ARG A 17 3.42 -1.06 -5.82
N LEU A 18 2.73 -1.99 -5.15
CA LEU A 18 1.29 -2.19 -5.32
C LEU A 18 0.53 -0.88 -5.06
N LEU A 19 0.77 -0.22 -3.93
CA LEU A 19 0.09 1.03 -3.55
C LEU A 19 0.31 2.15 -4.57
N ALA A 20 1.55 2.33 -5.03
CA ALA A 20 1.86 3.30 -6.07
C ALA A 20 1.12 2.98 -7.38
N GLN A 21 1.10 1.71 -7.78
CA GLN A 21 0.46 1.28 -9.01
C GLN A 21 -1.06 1.51 -8.98
N VAL A 22 -1.75 1.02 -7.95
CA VAL A 22 -3.22 1.18 -7.85
C VAL A 22 -3.63 2.65 -7.74
N ALA A 23 -2.82 3.50 -7.10
CA ALA A 23 -3.06 4.93 -7.02
C ALA A 23 -2.84 5.64 -8.36
N ASN A 24 -1.79 5.27 -9.10
CA ASN A 24 -1.47 5.86 -10.40
C ASN A 24 -2.41 5.44 -11.51
N GLU A 25 -2.91 4.21 -11.46
CA GLU A 25 -3.87 3.68 -12.43
C GLU A 25 -5.32 4.14 -12.15
N GLY A 26 -5.54 4.92 -11.08
CA GLY A 26 -6.87 5.41 -10.70
C GLY A 26 -7.80 4.32 -10.16
N LEU A 27 -7.26 3.15 -9.82
CA LEU A 27 -8.02 2.05 -9.20
C LEU A 27 -8.40 2.36 -7.76
N VAL A 28 -7.65 3.24 -7.09
CA VAL A 28 -7.98 3.77 -5.77
C VAL A 28 -7.94 5.30 -5.79
N ASN A 29 -8.91 5.90 -5.11
CA ASN A 29 -8.93 7.33 -4.85
C ASN A 29 -8.03 7.65 -3.67
N VAL A 30 -7.08 8.56 -3.85
CA VAL A 30 -6.15 9.00 -2.80
C VAL A 30 -6.55 10.37 -2.28
N ARG A 31 -7.00 10.44 -1.04
CA ARG A 31 -7.32 11.70 -0.36
C ARG A 31 -6.29 11.99 0.72
N LEU A 32 -5.45 12.99 0.48
CA LEU A 32 -4.50 13.49 1.48
C LEU A 32 -5.26 14.07 2.68
N LEU A 33 -4.80 13.73 3.88
CA LEU A 33 -5.29 14.29 5.12
C LEU A 33 -4.43 15.49 5.52
N PRO A 34 -5.01 16.54 6.13
CA PRO A 34 -4.24 17.64 6.66
C PRO A 34 -3.23 17.11 7.70
N PRO A 35 -1.94 17.47 7.59
CA PRO A 35 -0.94 16.99 8.53
C PRO A 35 -1.22 17.57 9.93
N PRO A 36 -1.00 16.80 11.01
CA PRO A 36 -1.01 17.36 12.36
C PRO A 36 0.02 18.50 12.46
N PRO A 37 -0.25 19.56 13.25
CA PRO A 37 0.75 20.59 13.50
C PRO A 37 2.00 19.92 14.08
N GLN A 38 3.16 20.20 13.48
CA GLN A 38 4.49 19.64 13.81
C GLN A 38 4.80 18.22 13.29
N SER A 39 3.92 17.60 12.49
CA SER A 39 4.26 16.32 11.86
C SER A 39 5.16 16.49 10.64
N GLN A 40 6.23 15.69 10.56
CA GLN A 40 7.02 15.50 9.33
C GLN A 40 6.45 14.38 8.44
N THR A 41 5.36 13.73 8.85
CA THR A 41 4.68 12.71 8.07
C THR A 41 3.39 13.24 7.47
N TRP A 42 3.11 12.82 6.24
CA TRP A 42 1.80 12.96 5.64
C TRP A 42 0.99 11.68 5.86
N SER A 43 -0.33 11.81 5.78
CA SER A 43 -1.23 10.67 5.77
C SER A 43 -2.25 10.83 4.65
N CYS A 44 -2.67 9.73 4.05
CA CYS A 44 -3.77 9.72 3.09
C CYS A 44 -4.78 8.64 3.45
N VAL A 45 -5.97 8.83 2.91
CA VAL A 45 -7.01 7.81 2.86
C VAL A 45 -7.10 7.29 1.43
N LEU A 46 -6.96 5.99 1.24
CA LEU A 46 -7.19 5.29 -0.02
C LEU A 46 -8.60 4.66 0.04
N THR A 47 -9.41 4.90 -0.97
CA THR A 47 -10.75 4.33 -1.09
C THR A 47 -10.98 3.78 -2.49
N THR A 48 -11.65 2.63 -2.59
CA THR A 48 -12.16 2.11 -3.86
C THR A 48 -13.60 2.56 -4.06
N GLU A 49 -14.02 2.69 -5.33
CA GLU A 49 -15.41 3.00 -5.63
C GLU A 49 -16.34 1.90 -5.12
N GLY A 50 -17.49 2.28 -4.55
CA GLY A 50 -18.48 1.35 -4.01
C GLY A 50 -18.09 0.68 -2.68
N SER A 51 -16.91 0.97 -2.12
CA SER A 51 -16.49 0.45 -0.81
C SER A 51 -16.66 1.49 0.30
N ASN A 52 -17.28 1.07 1.40
CA ASN A 52 -17.33 1.87 2.63
C ASN A 52 -16.05 1.76 3.46
N THR A 53 -15.07 0.97 3.01
CA THR A 53 -13.86 0.72 3.79
C THR A 53 -12.72 1.61 3.34
N THR A 54 -12.02 2.21 4.29
CA THR A 54 -11.05 3.28 4.05
C THR A 54 -9.68 2.87 4.52
N ARG A 55 -8.64 3.07 3.72
CA ARG A 55 -7.29 2.58 4.01
C ARG A 55 -6.41 3.76 4.36
N ARG A 56 -5.59 3.67 5.41
CA ARG A 56 -4.66 4.74 5.76
C ARG A 56 -3.25 4.34 5.40
N ALA A 57 -2.66 5.12 4.49
CA ALA A 57 -1.23 5.06 4.23
C ALA A 57 -0.59 6.35 4.73
N GLN A 58 0.68 6.24 5.12
CA GLN A 58 1.47 7.34 5.60
C GLN A 58 2.78 7.39 4.82
N GLY A 59 3.43 8.53 4.85
CA GLY A 59 4.73 8.70 4.24
C GLY A 59 5.48 9.88 4.84
N ASP A 60 6.76 9.99 4.47
CA ASP A 60 7.58 11.11 4.90
C ASP A 60 7.36 12.32 3.98
N LEU A 61 7.13 13.50 4.55
CA LEU A 61 7.02 14.74 3.77
C LEU A 61 8.30 15.07 3.01
N SER A 62 9.48 14.66 3.52
CA SER A 62 10.76 14.83 2.83
C SER A 62 10.86 14.03 1.53
N SER A 63 10.03 13.01 1.35
CA SER A 63 9.93 12.26 0.09
C SER A 63 9.28 13.10 -1.02
N PHE A 64 8.49 14.12 -0.65
CA PHE A 64 7.93 15.10 -1.60
C PHE A 64 8.94 16.20 -1.91
N SER A 65 9.73 16.00 -2.96
CA SER A 65 10.63 17.02 -3.52
C SER A 65 9.94 18.23 -4.20
N THR A 66 8.61 18.23 -4.35
CA THR A 66 7.81 19.27 -5.03
C THR A 66 6.38 19.23 -4.47
N PRO A 67 5.56 20.30 -4.59
CA PRO A 67 4.23 20.34 -3.98
C PRO A 67 3.37 19.14 -4.38
N LEU A 68 2.42 18.78 -3.49
CA LEU A 68 1.50 17.62 -3.50
C LEU A 68 0.63 17.49 -4.77
N SER A 69 0.87 18.29 -5.80
CA SER A 69 0.21 18.28 -7.12
C SER A 69 0.77 17.21 -8.07
N ARG A 70 1.54 16.22 -7.60
CA ARG A 70 2.04 15.16 -8.48
C ARG A 70 0.92 14.15 -8.76
N HIS A 71 0.53 14.07 -10.04
CA HIS A 71 -0.32 13.00 -10.60
C HIS A 71 0.34 11.61 -10.57
N HIS A 72 1.46 11.43 -9.87
CA HIS A 72 2.25 10.20 -9.91
C HIS A 72 2.92 9.90 -8.56
N TRP A 73 2.48 8.81 -7.93
CA TRP A 73 2.97 8.23 -6.69
C TRP A 73 4.15 7.29 -6.95
N ARG A 74 5.22 7.43 -6.17
CA ARG A 74 6.37 6.52 -6.17
C ARG A 74 6.23 5.53 -5.02
N PRO A 75 6.76 4.30 -5.14
CA PRO A 75 6.76 3.33 -4.04
C PRO A 75 7.34 3.91 -2.74
N ASN A 76 8.43 4.67 -2.84
CA ASN A 76 9.11 5.28 -1.69
C ASN A 76 8.34 6.44 -1.05
N ASP A 77 7.26 6.92 -1.67
CA ASP A 77 6.39 7.89 -1.02
C ASP A 77 5.63 7.21 0.14
N PHE A 78 5.40 5.89 0.07
CA PHE A 78 4.67 5.13 1.09
C PHE A 78 5.60 4.52 2.15
N GLN A 79 5.23 4.71 3.41
CA GLN A 79 5.78 4.02 4.57
C GLN A 79 4.92 2.81 4.94
N LEU A 80 5.58 1.80 5.52
CA LEU A 80 4.96 0.58 6.00
C LEU A 80 5.22 0.36 7.49
N PRO A 81 4.33 -0.36 8.20
CA PRO A 81 3.10 -1.00 7.69
C PRO A 81 1.99 -0.01 7.33
N VAL A 82 1.14 -0.36 6.35
CA VAL A 82 -0.10 0.39 6.10
C VAL A 82 -1.16 0.00 7.12
N LEU A 83 -2.02 0.96 7.49
CA LEU A 83 -3.15 0.69 8.37
C LEU A 83 -4.41 0.41 7.54
N LEU A 84 -4.89 -0.81 7.63
CA LEU A 84 -6.14 -1.26 7.04
C LEU A 84 -7.29 -0.95 8.03
N ASP A 85 -7.92 0.21 7.88
CA ASP A 85 -8.98 0.68 8.79
C ASP A 85 -10.37 0.14 8.35
N GLY A 86 -10.96 -0.75 9.14
CA GLY A 86 -12.29 -1.33 8.92
C GLY A 86 -13.36 -0.67 9.79
N ALA A 87 -14.61 -1.18 9.75
CA ALA A 87 -15.69 -0.69 10.60
C ALA A 87 -15.41 -0.87 12.11
N ASP A 88 -14.60 -1.88 12.48
CA ASP A 88 -14.42 -2.23 13.90
C ASP A 88 -12.97 -2.09 14.41
N HIS A 89 -11.91 -2.38 13.64
CA HIS A 89 -10.52 -2.16 14.08
C HIS A 89 -9.55 -1.97 12.91
N GLY A 90 -8.50 -1.17 13.12
CA GLY A 90 -7.40 -0.98 12.17
C GLY A 90 -6.32 -2.05 12.31
N VAL A 91 -5.99 -2.74 11.21
CA VAL A 91 -4.95 -3.78 11.16
C VAL A 91 -3.72 -3.27 10.41
N GLN A 92 -2.54 -3.38 11.02
CA GLN A 92 -1.27 -3.05 10.34
C GLN A 92 -0.90 -4.16 9.36
N GLN A 93 -0.52 -3.80 8.13
CA GLN A 93 -0.19 -4.77 7.10
C GLN A 93 1.07 -4.42 6.30
N ILE A 94 1.86 -5.45 6.02
CA ILE A 94 3.01 -5.44 5.10
C ILE A 94 2.86 -6.44 3.94
N ASP A 95 1.93 -7.39 4.02
CA ASP A 95 1.65 -8.39 2.98
C ASP A 95 0.92 -7.74 1.78
N PRO A 96 1.51 -7.75 0.57
CA PRO A 96 0.86 -7.18 -0.61
C PRO A 96 -0.41 -7.95 -1.00
N GLY A 97 -0.49 -9.25 -0.71
CA GLY A 97 -1.70 -10.04 -0.96
C GLY A 97 -2.87 -9.57 -0.12
N ALA A 98 -2.67 -9.45 1.20
CA ALA A 98 -3.70 -8.93 2.10
C ALA A 98 -4.08 -7.46 1.81
N VAL A 99 -3.13 -6.64 1.35
CA VAL A 99 -3.42 -5.27 0.89
C VAL A 99 -4.27 -5.30 -0.38
N PHE A 100 -3.97 -6.18 -1.35
CA PHE A 100 -4.76 -6.33 -2.57
C PHE A 100 -6.15 -6.90 -2.30
N GLU A 101 -6.27 -8.00 -1.53
CA GLU A 101 -7.56 -8.59 -1.10
C GLU A 101 -8.47 -7.52 -0.51
N PHE A 102 -7.88 -6.55 0.18
CA PHE A 102 -8.62 -5.44 0.72
C PHE A 102 -9.26 -4.53 -0.35
N PHE A 103 -8.53 -4.21 -1.42
CA PHE A 103 -9.05 -3.38 -2.52
C PHE A 103 -9.96 -4.14 -3.47
N ALA A 104 -9.77 -5.46 -3.57
CA ALA A 104 -10.41 -6.34 -4.53
C ALA A 104 -11.95 -6.22 -4.64
N PRO A 105 -12.73 -5.97 -3.56
CA PRO A 105 -14.17 -5.76 -3.68
C PRO A 105 -14.57 -4.59 -4.58
N GLY A 106 -13.72 -3.56 -4.71
CA GLY A 106 -13.97 -2.41 -5.57
C GLY A 106 -13.52 -2.60 -7.02
N PHE A 107 -12.94 -3.75 -7.36
CA PHE A 107 -12.48 -4.06 -8.71
C PHE A 107 -13.52 -4.88 -9.48
N ALA A 108 -13.76 -4.51 -10.73
CA ALA A 108 -14.69 -5.18 -11.63
C ALA A 108 -14.07 -6.46 -12.23
N CYS A 109 -13.70 -7.41 -11.38
CA CYS A 109 -13.24 -8.74 -11.76
C CYS A 109 -13.96 -9.82 -10.94
N ASP A 110 -13.95 -11.06 -11.43
CA ASP A 110 -14.54 -12.19 -10.71
C ASP A 110 -13.65 -12.63 -9.54
N GLU A 111 -14.25 -13.35 -8.58
CA GLU A 111 -13.53 -13.83 -7.39
C GLU A 111 -12.33 -14.74 -7.74
N PRO A 112 -12.41 -15.68 -8.71
CA PRO A 112 -11.24 -16.47 -9.11
C PRO A 112 -10.07 -15.62 -9.61
N THR A 113 -10.33 -14.53 -10.35
CA THR A 113 -9.29 -13.60 -10.80
C THR A 113 -8.68 -12.84 -9.63
N LYS A 114 -9.49 -12.39 -8.67
CA LYS A 114 -9.00 -11.72 -7.45
C LYS A 114 -8.10 -12.65 -6.64
N ASP A 115 -8.51 -13.89 -6.45
CA ASP A 115 -7.72 -14.92 -5.74
C ASP A 115 -6.39 -15.21 -6.44
N ALA A 116 -6.40 -15.30 -7.77
CA ALA A 116 -5.20 -15.49 -8.56
C ALA A 116 -4.23 -14.31 -8.39
N ILE A 117 -4.71 -13.07 -8.52
CA ILE A 117 -3.87 -11.87 -8.37
C ILE A 117 -3.27 -11.79 -6.96
N THR A 118 -4.10 -11.99 -5.94
CA THR A 118 -3.68 -12.06 -4.54
C THR A 118 -2.54 -13.05 -4.33
N ARG A 119 -2.67 -14.26 -4.87
CA ARG A 119 -1.64 -15.30 -4.76
C ARG A 119 -0.36 -14.88 -5.47
N GLU A 120 -0.46 -14.31 -6.67
CA GLU A 120 0.72 -13.85 -7.41
C GLU A 120 1.43 -12.68 -6.73
N MET A 121 0.72 -11.80 -6.02
CA MET A 121 1.32 -10.74 -5.20
C MET A 121 2.18 -11.32 -4.07
N ARG A 122 1.68 -12.34 -3.37
CA ARG A 122 2.42 -13.05 -2.31
C ARG A 122 3.62 -13.81 -2.86
N ASN A 123 3.46 -14.46 -4.01
CA ASN A 123 4.55 -15.16 -4.71
C ASN A 123 5.66 -14.18 -5.12
N SER A 124 5.29 -13.03 -5.69
CA SER A 124 6.23 -12.00 -6.13
C SER A 124 7.07 -11.44 -4.98
N ALA A 125 6.45 -11.21 -3.83
CA ALA A 125 7.16 -10.79 -2.61
C ALA A 125 8.11 -11.89 -2.11
N SER A 126 7.66 -13.15 -2.12
CA SER A 126 8.46 -14.29 -1.67
C SER A 126 9.67 -14.55 -2.57
N MET A 127 9.51 -14.46 -3.89
CA MET A 127 10.61 -14.61 -4.85
C MET A 127 11.61 -13.46 -4.77
N SER A 128 11.14 -12.22 -4.53
CA SER A 128 12.03 -11.06 -4.38
C SER A 128 12.94 -11.15 -3.15
N SER A 129 12.56 -11.95 -2.13
CA SER A 129 13.40 -12.25 -0.97
C SER A 129 14.56 -13.19 -1.27
N LEU A 130 14.46 -14.02 -2.31
CA LEU A 130 15.47 -15.02 -2.64
C LEU A 130 16.67 -14.40 -3.36
N TYR A 131 16.47 -13.32 -4.12
CA TYR A 131 17.52 -12.63 -4.87
C TYR A 131 18.38 -11.66 -4.03
N THR A 132 17.95 -11.30 -2.82
CA THR A 132 18.72 -10.44 -1.89
C THR A 132 19.64 -11.23 -0.96
N SER A 133 19.67 -12.56 -1.07
CA SER A 133 20.49 -13.47 -0.26
C SER A 133 21.63 -14.12 -1.06
N SER A 134 22.00 -13.57 -2.23
CA SER A 134 23.08 -14.05 -3.11
C SER A 134 24.27 -13.10 -3.10
#